data_AF-A0A7J6BKC6-F1
#
_entry.id   AF-A0A7J6BKC6-F1
#
_cell.length_a   1.000
_cell.length_b   1.000
_cell.length_c   1.000
_cell.angle_alpha   90.00
_cell.angle_beta   90.00
_cell.angle_gamma   90.00
#
_symmetry.space_group_name_H-M   'P 1'
#
loop_
_entity.id
_entity.type
_entity.pdbx_description
1 polymer ?
#
loop_
_entity_poly.entity_id
_entity_poly.type
_entity_poly.pdbx_seq_one_letter_code
_entity_poly.pdbx_strand_id
1 'polypeptide(L)'
;MHKSYQPLKPATNKYLQQRWDQTRYEDHRSKVREAKPVVNTKGIQTPAHIQQKLKKIQVQEERMFIIERDNHHLASKLAAISRSKGLVDHRNHYQECSLNAEKRREKLLQVTHENQAIYHRITTQKSDYRRELWEEDWEKVERKRDDIARYPRGESNKQKSTKCVKFSGGTSGQSQRSSSGVEDDSGETTEDST
;
A
#
# COMPACT_ATOMS: atom_id res chain seq x y z
N MET A 1 22.80 -27.64 -92.05
CA MET A 1 23.42 -26.64 -92.94
C MET A 1 24.15 -25.61 -92.09
N HIS A 2 25.49 -25.52 -92.18
CA HIS A 2 26.25 -24.52 -91.44
C HIS A 2 26.24 -23.20 -92.22
N LYS A 3 25.63 -22.16 -91.65
CA LYS A 3 25.60 -20.81 -92.23
C LYS A 3 26.90 -20.09 -91.86
N SER A 4 27.71 -19.74 -92.86
CA SER A 4 28.91 -18.92 -92.66
C SER A 4 28.53 -17.47 -92.35
N TYR A 5 29.28 -16.82 -91.47
CA TYR A 5 29.10 -15.40 -91.16
C TYR A 5 29.30 -14.52 -92.41
N GLN A 6 28.31 -13.70 -92.72
CA GLN A 6 28.34 -12.72 -93.82
C GLN A 6 28.18 -11.31 -93.23
N PRO A 7 29.23 -10.47 -93.29
CA PRO A 7 29.16 -9.11 -92.76
C PRO A 7 28.25 -8.25 -93.65
N LEU A 8 27.46 -7.38 -93.03
CA LEU A 8 26.55 -6.47 -93.75
C LEU A 8 27.30 -5.34 -94.48
N LYS A 9 28.53 -5.05 -94.05
CA LYS A 9 29.41 -4.05 -94.66
C LYS A 9 30.65 -4.73 -95.22
N PRO A 10 31.25 -4.21 -96.30
CA PRO A 10 32.52 -4.73 -96.81
C PRO A 10 33.58 -4.59 -95.72
N ALA A 11 34.24 -5.71 -95.39
CA ALA A 11 35.27 -5.79 -94.37
C ALA A 11 36.51 -6.50 -94.93
N THR A 12 37.69 -5.95 -94.68
CA THR A 12 38.98 -6.52 -95.09
C THR A 12 39.28 -7.83 -94.38
N ASN A 13 38.90 -7.98 -93.11
CA ASN A 13 39.04 -9.22 -92.34
C ASN A 13 37.69 -9.67 -91.77
N LYS A 14 37.16 -10.77 -92.28
CA LYS A 14 35.84 -11.32 -91.88
C LYS A 14 35.81 -11.84 -90.45
N TYR A 15 36.92 -12.39 -89.94
CA TYR A 15 36.99 -12.95 -88.58
C TYR A 15 36.92 -11.85 -87.52
N LEU A 16 37.66 -10.77 -87.70
CA LEU A 16 37.61 -9.62 -86.81
C LEU A 16 36.23 -8.95 -86.82
N GLN A 17 35.63 -8.81 -88.01
CA GLN A 17 34.28 -8.27 -88.16
C GLN A 17 33.23 -9.12 -87.43
N GLN A 18 33.34 -10.46 -87.51
CA GLN A 18 32.45 -11.37 -86.78
C GLN A 18 32.53 -11.17 -85.27
N ARG A 19 33.74 -11.06 -84.72
CA ARG A 19 33.93 -10.83 -83.27
C ARG A 19 33.34 -9.50 -82.83
N TRP A 20 33.56 -8.44 -83.59
CA TRP A 20 33.01 -7.11 -83.26
C TRP A 20 31.49 -7.06 -83.33
N ASP A 21 30.90 -7.65 -84.36
CA ASP A 21 29.45 -7.72 -84.48
C ASP A 21 28.83 -8.54 -83.35
N GLN A 22 29.49 -9.64 -82.96
CA GLN A 22 29.07 -10.47 -81.84
C GLN A 22 29.12 -9.69 -80.52
N THR A 23 30.23 -9.00 -80.21
CA THR A 23 30.35 -8.18 -79.00
C THR A 23 29.34 -7.04 -79.00
N ARG A 24 29.14 -6.35 -80.13
CA ARG A 24 28.18 -5.25 -80.23
C ARG A 24 26.74 -5.74 -80.07
N TYR A 25 26.44 -6.94 -80.58
CA TYR A 25 25.14 -7.59 -80.39
C TYR A 25 24.91 -7.96 -78.92
N GLU A 26 25.92 -8.52 -78.26
CA GLU A 26 25.89 -8.87 -76.83
C GLU A 26 25.71 -7.61 -75.96
N ASP A 27 26.46 -6.54 -76.23
CA ASP A 27 26.34 -5.25 -75.55
C ASP A 27 24.94 -4.65 -75.72
N HIS A 28 24.41 -4.66 -76.95
CA HIS A 28 23.06 -4.19 -77.22
C HIS A 28 22.02 -5.03 -76.45
N ARG A 29 22.17 -6.36 -76.45
CA ARG A 29 21.29 -7.27 -75.70
C ARG A 29 21.37 -7.05 -74.19
N SER A 30 22.55 -6.78 -73.64
CA SER A 30 22.73 -6.40 -72.23
C SER A 30 21.99 -5.09 -71.93
N LYS A 31 22.19 -4.04 -72.75
CA LYS A 31 21.49 -2.76 -72.59
C LYS A 31 19.97 -2.88 -72.67
N VAL A 32 19.46 -3.70 -73.59
CA VAL A 32 18.01 -3.96 -73.70
C VAL A 32 17.47 -4.71 -72.48
N ARG A 33 18.21 -5.70 -71.95
CA ARG A 33 17.81 -6.42 -70.72
C ARG A 33 17.84 -5.54 -69.48
N GLU A 34 18.84 -4.67 -69.38
CA GLU A 34 19.06 -3.81 -68.20
C GLU A 34 18.28 -2.50 -68.26
N ALA A 35 17.62 -2.20 -69.38
CA ALA A 35 16.78 -1.03 -69.54
C ALA A 35 15.65 -1.01 -68.50
N LYS A 36 15.69 -0.04 -67.59
CA LYS A 36 14.65 0.17 -66.57
C LYS A 36 13.55 1.07 -67.13
N PRO A 37 12.28 0.85 -66.72
CA PRO A 37 11.19 1.74 -67.12
C PRO A 37 11.41 3.15 -66.54
N VAL A 38 11.13 4.17 -67.35
CA VAL A 38 11.26 5.60 -66.97
C VAL A 38 10.24 5.99 -65.90
N VAL A 39 9.04 5.39 -65.95
CA VAL A 39 7.97 5.65 -65.00
C VAL A 39 7.83 4.45 -64.06
N ASN A 40 7.95 4.71 -62.77
CA ASN A 40 7.62 3.72 -61.75
C ASN A 40 6.09 3.60 -61.63
N THR A 41 5.53 2.49 -62.08
CA THR A 41 4.09 2.18 -61.97
C THR A 41 3.77 1.32 -60.73
N LYS A 42 4.75 1.05 -59.86
CA LYS A 42 4.51 0.30 -58.63
C LYS A 42 3.65 1.14 -57.69
N GLY A 43 2.62 0.51 -57.13
CA GLY A 43 1.75 1.13 -56.13
C GLY A 43 2.54 1.58 -54.89
N ILE A 44 1.96 2.50 -54.13
CA ILE A 44 2.52 2.95 -52.85
C ILE A 44 2.62 1.74 -51.91
N GLN A 45 3.78 1.57 -51.26
CA GLN A 45 3.96 0.51 -50.27
C GLN A 45 3.01 0.71 -49.11
N THR A 46 2.29 -0.34 -48.72
CA THR A 46 1.35 -0.27 -47.60
C THR A 46 2.08 0.15 -46.32
N PRO A 47 1.67 1.25 -45.66
CA PRO A 47 2.24 1.67 -44.39
C PRO A 47 2.16 0.57 -43.31
N ALA A 48 3.21 0.46 -42.49
CA ALA A 48 3.33 -0.59 -41.48
C ALA A 48 2.16 -0.63 -40.49
N HIS A 49 1.61 0.52 -40.09
CA HIS A 49 0.48 0.59 -39.16
C HIS A 49 -0.85 0.05 -39.74
N ILE A 50 -0.97 -0.05 -41.07
CA ILE A 50 -2.11 -0.68 -41.74
C ILE A 50 -1.93 -2.20 -41.75
N GLN A 51 -0.71 -2.66 -41.95
CA GLN A 51 -0.35 -4.08 -41.89
C GLN A 51 -0.45 -4.61 -40.45
N GLN A 52 -0.05 -3.80 -39.47
CA GLN A 52 -0.01 -4.14 -38.05
C GLN A 52 -0.79 -3.10 -37.23
N LYS A 53 -1.98 -3.49 -36.78
CA LYS A 53 -2.82 -2.66 -35.91
C LYS A 53 -2.34 -2.76 -34.46
N LEU A 54 -1.21 -2.11 -34.14
CA LEU A 54 -0.54 -2.22 -32.83
C LEU A 54 -1.48 -1.97 -31.64
N LYS A 55 -2.33 -0.94 -31.70
CA LYS A 55 -3.33 -0.66 -30.65
C LYS A 55 -4.34 -1.79 -30.45
N LYS A 56 -4.72 -2.49 -31.52
CA LYS A 56 -5.63 -3.64 -31.43
C LYS A 56 -4.94 -4.80 -30.69
N ILE A 57 -3.66 -5.04 -31.00
CA ILE A 57 -2.86 -6.08 -30.35
C ILE A 57 -2.72 -5.76 -28.86
N GLN A 58 -2.34 -4.54 -28.52
CA GLN A 58 -2.22 -4.09 -27.13
C GLN A 58 -3.51 -4.30 -26.32
N VAL A 59 -4.65 -3.83 -26.84
CA VAL A 59 -5.95 -3.99 -26.13
C VAL A 59 -6.31 -5.48 -25.96
N GLN A 60 -5.95 -6.32 -26.93
CA GLN A 60 -6.17 -7.75 -26.84
C GLN A 60 -5.28 -8.39 -25.77
N GLU A 61 -4.01 -8.01 -25.68
CA GLU A 61 -3.08 -8.46 -24.64
C GLU A 61 -3.53 -8.03 -23.24
N GLU A 62 -3.92 -6.77 -23.06
CA GLU A 62 -4.45 -6.26 -21.78
C GLU A 62 -5.70 -7.04 -21.34
N ARG A 63 -6.60 -7.35 -22.29
CA ARG A 63 -7.78 -8.17 -22.01
C ARG A 63 -7.41 -9.60 -21.63
N MET A 64 -6.45 -10.22 -22.32
CA MET A 64 -5.97 -11.57 -21.99
C MET A 64 -5.32 -11.61 -20.62
N PHE A 65 -4.50 -10.61 -20.28
CA PHE A 65 -3.88 -10.50 -18.97
C PHE A 65 -4.90 -10.44 -17.82
N ILE A 66 -5.97 -9.65 -17.98
CA ILE A 66 -7.06 -9.60 -16.99
C ILE A 66 -7.72 -10.97 -16.83
N ILE A 67 -8.04 -11.62 -17.96
CA ILE A 67 -8.68 -12.94 -17.96
C ILE A 67 -7.77 -13.99 -17.30
N GLU A 68 -6.48 -14.01 -17.60
CA GLU A 68 -5.52 -14.94 -17.01
C GLU A 68 -5.37 -14.73 -15.50
N ARG A 69 -5.24 -13.47 -15.07
CA ARG A 69 -5.20 -13.13 -13.64
C ARG A 69 -6.46 -13.61 -12.91
N ASP A 70 -7.63 -13.34 -13.49
CA ASP A 70 -8.91 -13.71 -12.89
C ASP A 70 -9.10 -15.23 -12.87
N ASN A 71 -8.70 -15.92 -13.94
CA ASN A 71 -8.70 -17.38 -14.01
C ASN A 71 -7.75 -18.00 -12.98
N HIS A 72 -6.57 -17.42 -12.78
CA HIS A 72 -5.63 -17.89 -11.77
C HIS A 72 -6.18 -17.73 -10.35
N HIS A 73 -6.82 -16.58 -10.06
CA HIS A 73 -7.48 -16.33 -8.78
C HIS A 73 -8.65 -17.31 -8.55
N LEU A 74 -9.46 -17.53 -9.58
CA LEU A 74 -10.59 -18.47 -9.53
C LEU A 74 -10.09 -19.90 -9.31
N ALA A 75 -9.08 -20.34 -10.06
CA ALA A 75 -8.48 -21.67 -9.92
C ALA A 75 -7.88 -21.87 -8.52
N SER A 76 -7.22 -20.86 -7.97
CA SER A 76 -6.68 -20.90 -6.61
C SER A 76 -7.78 -21.07 -5.56
N LYS A 77 -8.90 -20.34 -5.70
CA LYS A 77 -10.09 -20.50 -4.84
C LYS A 77 -10.73 -21.86 -4.99
N LEU A 78 -10.93 -22.35 -6.22
CA LEU A 78 -11.49 -23.67 -6.48
C LEU A 78 -10.61 -24.78 -5.90
N ALA A 79 -9.28 -24.65 -6.02
CA ALA A 79 -8.35 -25.59 -5.42
C ALA A 79 -8.39 -25.54 -3.89
N ALA A 80 -8.54 -24.36 -3.29
CA ALA A 80 -8.74 -24.25 -1.84
C ALA A 80 -10.05 -24.92 -1.38
N ILE A 81 -11.15 -24.69 -2.10
CA ILE A 81 -12.44 -25.33 -1.82
C ILE A 81 -12.34 -26.85 -1.99
N SER A 82 -11.73 -27.32 -3.09
CA SER A 82 -11.55 -28.74 -3.37
C SER A 82 -10.66 -29.45 -2.33
N ARG A 83 -9.67 -28.77 -1.76
CA ARG A 83 -8.86 -29.30 -0.65
C ARG A 83 -9.59 -29.22 0.69
N SER A 84 -10.53 -28.29 0.84
CA SER A 84 -11.32 -28.18 2.06
C SER A 84 -12.31 -29.34 2.16
N LYS A 85 -12.57 -29.83 3.38
CA LYS A 85 -13.53 -30.91 3.64
C LYS A 85 -15.01 -30.43 3.60
N GLY A 86 -15.28 -29.24 3.04
CA GLY A 86 -16.62 -28.65 2.98
C GLY A 86 -17.17 -28.11 4.31
N LEU A 87 -16.31 -27.92 5.32
CA LEU A 87 -16.71 -27.33 6.60
C LEU A 87 -16.90 -25.82 6.43
N VAL A 88 -18.15 -25.37 6.44
CA VAL A 88 -18.53 -23.95 6.42
C VAL A 88 -18.88 -23.54 7.85
N ASP A 89 -18.19 -22.55 8.40
CA ASP A 89 -18.58 -21.96 9.66
C ASP A 89 -19.76 -20.99 9.46
N HIS A 90 -20.62 -20.89 10.47
CA HIS A 90 -21.74 -19.94 10.48
C HIS A 90 -21.32 -18.56 11.01
N ARG A 91 -20.03 -18.34 11.26
CA ARG A 91 -19.49 -17.17 11.97
C ARG A 91 -18.81 -16.22 10.99
N ASN A 92 -19.59 -15.31 10.42
CA ASN A 92 -19.04 -14.23 9.63
C ASN A 92 -18.40 -13.17 10.54
N HIS A 93 -17.09 -12.99 10.42
CA HIS A 93 -16.34 -11.94 11.11
C HIS A 93 -16.43 -10.64 10.31
N TYR A 94 -17.58 -9.97 10.38
CA TYR A 94 -17.70 -8.63 9.83
C TYR A 94 -16.95 -7.64 10.72
N GLN A 95 -16.17 -6.75 10.11
CA GLN A 95 -15.68 -5.59 10.84
C GLN A 95 -16.87 -4.67 11.14
N GLU A 96 -17.05 -4.31 12.41
CA GLU A 96 -18.06 -3.35 12.84
C GLU A 96 -17.69 -1.95 12.34
N CYS A 97 -18.04 -1.65 11.10
CA CYS A 97 -17.87 -0.32 10.53
C CYS A 97 -19.01 0.58 11.01
N SER A 98 -18.76 1.38 12.06
CA SER A 98 -19.68 2.46 12.44
C SER A 98 -19.46 3.66 11.53
N LEU A 99 -20.53 4.13 10.87
CA LEU A 99 -20.53 5.35 10.05
C LEU A 99 -20.05 6.60 10.82
N ASN A 100 -20.14 6.58 12.16
CA ASN A 100 -19.73 7.67 13.04
C ASN A 100 -18.39 7.42 13.75
N ALA A 101 -17.63 6.38 13.37
CA ALA A 101 -16.38 6.02 14.04
C ALA A 101 -15.35 7.16 14.02
N GLU A 102 -15.23 7.85 12.88
CA GLU A 102 -14.29 8.96 12.69
C GLU A 102 -14.70 10.18 13.54
N LYS A 103 -15.97 10.60 13.45
CA LYS A 103 -16.51 11.68 14.27
C LYS A 103 -16.39 11.41 15.78
N ARG A 104 -16.52 10.15 16.20
CA ARG A 104 -16.29 9.74 17.60
C ARG A 104 -14.82 9.86 17.99
N ARG A 105 -13.91 9.47 17.11
CA ARG A 105 -12.45 9.58 17.31
C ARG A 105 -12.03 11.05 17.44
N GLU A 106 -12.53 11.92 16.57
CA GLU A 106 -12.25 13.37 16.63
C GLU A 106 -12.74 13.99 17.95
N LYS A 107 -13.98 13.70 18.35
CA LYS A 107 -14.52 14.16 19.64
C LYS A 107 -13.69 13.65 20.82
N LEU A 108 -13.23 12.40 20.77
CA LEU A 108 -12.38 11.84 21.81
C LEU A 108 -11.04 12.59 21.89
N LEU A 109 -10.43 12.91 20.74
CA LEU A 109 -9.21 13.72 20.69
C LEU A 109 -9.43 15.14 21.23
N GLN A 110 -10.55 15.76 20.89
CA GLN A 110 -10.91 17.07 21.41
C GLN A 110 -11.05 17.05 22.95
N VAL A 111 -11.86 16.12 23.47
CA VAL A 111 -12.09 15.99 24.92
C VAL A 111 -10.79 15.67 25.66
N THR A 112 -9.93 14.83 25.09
CA THR A 112 -8.63 14.50 25.71
C THR A 112 -7.71 15.71 25.76
N HIS A 113 -7.64 16.52 24.70
CA HIS A 113 -6.86 17.75 24.68
C HIS A 113 -7.41 18.79 25.70
N GLU A 114 -8.72 18.97 25.75
CA GLU A 114 -9.37 19.86 26.73
C GLU A 114 -9.09 19.41 28.17
N ASN A 115 -9.18 18.11 28.44
CA ASN A 115 -8.87 17.54 29.75
C ASN A 115 -7.39 17.73 30.11
N GLN A 116 -6.46 17.58 29.16
CA GLN A 116 -5.04 17.85 29.39
C GLN A 116 -4.81 19.34 29.75
N ALA A 117 -5.45 20.27 29.04
CA ALA A 117 -5.34 21.70 29.34
C ALA A 117 -5.88 22.03 30.75
N ILE A 118 -7.03 21.45 31.13
CA ILE A 118 -7.59 21.60 32.48
C ILE A 118 -6.64 21.02 33.53
N TYR A 119 -6.13 19.82 33.29
CA TYR A 119 -5.18 19.17 34.18
C TYR A 119 -3.95 20.05 34.40
N HIS A 120 -3.33 20.54 33.33
CA HIS A 120 -2.19 21.46 33.42
C HIS A 120 -2.51 22.73 34.20
N ARG A 121 -3.68 23.34 34.01
CA ARG A 121 -4.09 24.52 34.77
C ARG A 121 -4.18 24.23 36.26
N ILE A 122 -4.84 23.14 36.64
CA ILE A 122 -4.99 22.72 38.03
C ILE A 122 -3.63 22.40 38.66
N THR A 123 -2.76 21.69 37.95
CA THR A 123 -1.43 21.33 38.46
C THR A 123 -0.51 22.53 38.61
N THR A 124 -0.58 23.50 37.69
CA THR A 124 0.29 24.68 37.69
C THR A 124 -0.16 25.71 38.74
N GLN A 125 -1.47 25.81 38.99
CA GLN A 125 -2.01 26.70 39.99
C GLN A 125 -1.60 26.22 41.40
N LYS A 126 -0.64 26.93 42.01
CA LYS A 126 -0.30 26.74 43.42
C LYS A 126 -1.47 27.19 44.28
N SER A 127 -1.69 26.53 45.41
CA SER A 127 -2.68 26.98 46.38
C SER A 127 -2.28 28.34 46.94
N ASP A 128 -3.17 29.32 46.88
CA ASP A 128 -3.01 30.63 47.57
C ASP A 128 -3.07 30.51 49.10
N TYR A 129 -3.29 29.29 49.61
CA TYR A 129 -3.29 28.96 51.02
C TYR A 129 -1.88 29.10 51.61
N ARG A 130 -1.53 30.32 52.03
CA ARG A 130 -0.30 30.62 52.79
C ARG A 130 -0.44 30.09 54.22
N ARG A 131 -0.29 28.77 54.36
CA ARG A 131 -0.45 28.05 55.64
C ARG A 131 0.30 28.74 56.78
N GLU A 132 1.53 29.15 56.52
CA GLU A 132 2.40 29.83 57.49
C GLU A 132 1.76 31.12 58.05
N LEU A 133 1.21 31.98 57.18
CA LEU A 133 0.52 33.20 57.64
C LEU A 133 -0.75 32.90 58.44
N TRP A 134 -1.47 31.85 58.06
CA TRP A 134 -2.67 31.44 58.79
C TRP A 134 -2.33 30.88 60.17
N GLU A 135 -1.23 30.14 60.30
CA GLU A 135 -0.72 29.64 61.58
C GLU A 135 -0.28 30.80 62.48
N GLU A 136 0.47 31.77 61.94
CA GLU A 136 0.88 32.98 62.69
C GLU A 136 -0.32 33.82 63.15
N ASP A 137 -1.30 34.06 62.27
CA ASP A 137 -2.50 34.81 62.63
C ASP A 137 -3.35 34.07 63.64
N TRP A 138 -3.42 32.74 63.54
CA TRP A 138 -4.07 31.90 64.53
C TRP A 138 -3.38 31.99 65.89
N GLU A 139 -2.05 31.95 65.93
CA GLU A 139 -1.27 32.12 67.17
C GLU A 139 -1.44 33.53 67.78
N LYS A 140 -1.47 34.58 66.96
CA LYS A 140 -1.77 35.96 67.42
C LYS A 140 -3.18 36.05 68.02
N VAL A 141 -4.16 35.43 67.37
CA VAL A 141 -5.54 35.39 67.86
C VAL A 141 -5.63 34.58 69.14
N GLU A 142 -4.91 33.46 69.25
CA GLU A 142 -4.92 32.62 70.45
C GLU A 142 -4.31 33.37 71.64
N ARG A 143 -3.17 34.04 71.45
CA ARG A 143 -2.58 34.92 72.47
C ARG A 143 -3.54 36.03 72.92
N LYS A 144 -4.14 36.76 71.99
CA LYS A 144 -5.14 37.80 72.32
C LYS A 144 -6.33 37.22 73.08
N ARG A 145 -6.77 36.01 72.71
CA ARG A 145 -7.86 35.33 73.40
C ARG A 145 -7.46 34.93 74.81
N ASP A 146 -6.23 34.53 75.05
CA ASP A 146 -5.73 34.19 76.40
C ASP A 146 -5.62 35.46 77.26
N ASP A 147 -5.13 36.56 76.68
CA ASP A 147 -5.02 37.86 77.37
C ASP A 147 -6.38 38.45 77.80
N ILE A 148 -7.44 38.23 77.00
CA ILE A 148 -8.80 38.71 77.29
C ILE A 148 -9.59 37.70 78.15
N ALA A 149 -9.08 36.48 78.34
CA ALA A 149 -9.79 35.46 79.08
C ALA A 149 -9.80 35.74 80.60
N ARG A 150 -10.99 35.73 81.19
CA ARG A 150 -11.18 35.93 82.64
C ARG A 150 -10.64 34.77 83.50
N TYR A 151 -10.47 33.58 82.92
CA TYR A 151 -10.02 32.37 83.59
C TYR A 151 -8.95 31.66 82.72
N PRO A 152 -7.95 30.98 83.31
CA PRO A 152 -6.91 30.28 82.56
C PRO A 152 -7.52 29.24 81.61
N ARG A 153 -7.27 29.38 80.30
CA ARG A 153 -7.65 28.36 79.32
C ARG A 153 -6.61 27.25 79.35
N GLY A 154 -6.85 26.23 80.17
CA GLY A 154 -6.06 24.99 80.16
C GLY A 154 -6.29 24.18 78.87
N GLU A 155 -5.33 23.31 78.53
CA GLU A 155 -5.32 22.44 77.35
C GLU A 155 -6.59 21.58 77.23
N SER A 156 -7.66 22.11 76.67
CA SER A 156 -8.80 21.29 76.28
C SER A 156 -8.46 20.58 74.97
N ASN A 157 -7.89 19.36 75.04
CA ASN A 157 -8.24 18.20 74.20
C ASN A 157 -7.22 17.03 74.32
N LYS A 158 -7.43 16.11 75.26
CA LYS A 158 -6.93 14.71 75.13
C LYS A 158 -7.95 13.75 74.50
N GLN A 159 -9.02 14.27 73.91
CA GLN A 159 -10.05 13.46 73.26
C GLN A 159 -10.48 14.10 71.94
N LYS A 160 -9.64 14.00 70.92
CA LYS A 160 -10.10 14.04 69.55
C LYS A 160 -9.63 12.75 68.89
N SER A 161 -10.54 11.80 68.79
CA SER A 161 -10.31 10.64 67.92
C SER A 161 -10.06 11.18 66.52
N THR A 162 -8.87 10.93 65.98
CA THR A 162 -8.58 11.17 64.58
C THR A 162 -9.46 10.23 63.77
N LYS A 163 -10.69 10.65 63.42
CA LYS A 163 -11.42 10.05 62.32
C LYS A 163 -10.68 10.43 61.04
N CYS A 164 -9.66 9.66 60.71
CA CYS A 164 -9.10 9.60 59.37
C CYS A 164 -10.21 9.05 58.47
N VAL A 165 -10.86 9.92 57.70
CA VAL A 165 -11.70 9.48 56.60
C VAL A 165 -10.75 8.98 55.52
N LYS A 166 -10.63 7.66 55.43
CA LYS A 166 -9.90 7.01 54.33
C LYS A 166 -10.67 7.31 53.04
N PHE A 167 -10.21 8.27 52.26
CA PHE A 167 -10.61 8.36 50.86
C PHE A 167 -10.04 7.14 50.16
N SER A 168 -10.90 6.20 49.78
CA SER A 168 -10.58 5.16 48.80
C SER A 168 -10.50 5.82 47.43
N GLY A 169 -9.43 6.59 47.19
CA GLY A 169 -8.99 6.93 45.86
C GLY A 169 -8.55 5.64 45.20
N GLY A 170 -9.42 5.10 44.34
CA GLY A 170 -9.18 3.87 43.62
C GLY A 170 -7.86 3.97 42.86
N THR A 171 -6.83 3.32 43.39
CA THR A 171 -5.74 2.84 42.56
C THR A 171 -6.37 1.95 41.50
N SER A 172 -6.25 2.37 40.26
CA SER A 172 -6.55 1.61 39.06
C SER A 172 -5.83 0.25 39.15
N GLY A 173 -6.50 -0.73 39.73
CA GLY A 173 -6.15 -2.12 39.59
C GLY A 173 -6.32 -2.45 38.11
N GLN A 174 -5.20 -2.81 37.47
CA GLN A 174 -5.21 -3.45 36.18
C GLN A 174 -6.21 -4.61 36.26
N SER A 175 -7.34 -4.46 35.59
CA SER A 175 -8.20 -5.57 35.25
C SER A 175 -7.43 -6.40 34.22
N GLN A 176 -6.63 -7.34 34.71
CA GLN A 176 -6.28 -8.49 33.90
C GLN A 176 -7.58 -9.27 33.69
N ARG A 177 -8.28 -8.96 32.59
CA ARG A 177 -9.15 -9.93 31.95
C ARG A 177 -8.22 -11.05 31.47
N SER A 178 -8.10 -12.08 32.30
CA SER A 178 -7.53 -13.36 31.90
C SER A 178 -8.29 -13.83 30.68
N SER A 179 -7.56 -13.86 29.57
CA SER A 179 -7.84 -14.67 28.41
C SER A 179 -8.05 -16.12 28.86
N SER A 180 -9.21 -16.68 28.55
CA SER A 180 -9.39 -18.13 28.54
C SER A 180 -8.52 -18.71 27.42
N GLY A 181 -7.34 -19.22 27.77
CA GLY A 181 -6.61 -20.21 26.96
C GLY A 181 -7.47 -21.48 26.88
N VAL A 182 -7.73 -22.00 25.68
CA VAL A 182 -6.91 -23.03 25.02
C VAL A 182 -6.63 -24.20 25.97
N GLU A 183 -7.53 -25.17 25.93
CA GLU A 183 -7.27 -26.54 26.34
C GLU A 183 -6.48 -27.19 25.20
N ASP A 184 -5.17 -27.39 25.39
CA ASP A 184 -4.38 -28.33 24.61
C ASP A 184 -4.60 -29.73 25.22
N ASP A 185 -5.41 -30.54 24.55
CA ASP A 185 -5.46 -31.98 24.77
C ASP A 185 -4.24 -32.62 24.07
N SER A 186 -3.28 -33.01 24.89
CA SER A 186 -2.10 -33.77 24.47
C SER A 186 -2.45 -35.25 24.44
N GLY A 187 -2.80 -35.75 23.25
CA GLY A 187 -2.98 -37.18 22.95
C GLY A 187 -1.93 -37.67 21.95
N GLU A 188 -0.77 -38.07 22.48
CA GLU A 188 0.03 -39.24 22.11
C GLU A 188 0.28 -39.55 20.61
N THR A 189 1.46 -39.15 20.13
CA THR A 189 2.13 -39.75 18.98
C THR A 189 2.82 -41.04 19.41
N THR A 190 2.34 -42.20 18.98
CA THR A 190 3.18 -43.39 18.83
C THR A 190 3.78 -43.39 17.43
N GLU A 191 5.09 -43.22 17.41
CA GLU A 191 5.94 -43.50 16.27
C GLU A 191 5.96 -45.01 16.05
N ASP A 192 5.71 -45.45 14.81
CA ASP A 192 6.23 -46.74 14.37
C ASP A 192 6.80 -46.57 12.95
N SER A 193 8.09 -46.86 12.84
CA SER A 193 8.86 -46.91 11.61
C SER A 193 9.95 -47.96 11.81
N THR A 194 9.70 -49.16 11.30
CA THR A 194 10.71 -49.99 10.63
C THR A 194 10.02 -50.80 9.56
#